data_AF-A0A350UAR7-F1
#
_entry.id   AF-A0A350UAR7-F1
#
_cell.length_a   1.000
_cell.length_b   1.000
_cell.length_c   1.000
_cell.angle_alpha   90.00
_cell.angle_beta   90.00
_cell.angle_gamma   90.00
#
_symmetry.space_group_name_H-M   'P 1'
#
loop_
_entity.id
_entity.type
_entity.pdbx_description
1 polymer ?
#
loop_
_entity_poly.entity_id
_entity_poly.type
_entity_poly.pdbx_seq_one_letter_code
_entity_poly.pdbx_strand_id
1 'polypeptide(L)'
;MPKVQKRARQVDPDARKLKDHLSLIHCLPCVVCGSLERVEAAHLRLADVSRGKEYTAKGKKPSHKWITPLCAVHHREGPAAQHSMSERAFWEMQGIDPITLCERLWEATGDLEAMMLVVRTARQFRYEKDTA
;
A
#
# COMPACT_ATOMS: atom_id res chain seq x y z
N MET A 1 -7.09 44.68 -22.63
CA MET A 1 -7.30 43.99 -21.34
C MET A 1 -5.97 43.39 -20.89
N PRO A 2 -5.47 43.67 -19.66
CA PRO A 2 -4.23 43.09 -19.20
C PRO A 2 -4.45 41.61 -18.84
N LYS A 3 -3.54 40.73 -19.29
CA LYS A 3 -3.59 39.28 -18.99
C LYS A 3 -3.13 39.06 -17.55
N VAL A 4 -3.99 38.49 -16.70
CA VAL A 4 -3.62 38.03 -15.35
C VAL A 4 -2.67 36.83 -15.48
N GLN A 5 -1.42 37.00 -15.05
CA GLN A 5 -0.45 35.90 -14.96
C GLN A 5 -0.85 34.98 -13.80
N LYS A 6 -1.22 33.73 -14.12
CA LYS A 6 -1.50 32.70 -13.11
C LYS A 6 -0.21 32.34 -12.39
N ARG A 7 -0.12 32.65 -11.09
CA ARG A 7 0.95 32.14 -10.22
C ARG A 7 0.81 30.62 -10.09
N ALA A 8 1.92 29.89 -10.18
CA ALA A 8 1.94 28.45 -9.93
C ALA A 8 1.44 28.18 -8.50
N ARG A 9 0.43 27.31 -8.36
CA ARG A 9 -0.11 26.90 -7.06
C ARG A 9 0.97 26.10 -6.32
N GLN A 10 1.41 26.57 -5.16
CA GLN A 10 2.27 25.78 -4.28
C GLN A 10 1.50 24.51 -3.89
N VAL A 11 2.07 23.34 -4.19
CA VAL A 11 1.48 22.04 -3.86
C VAL A 11 1.86 21.74 -2.41
N ASP A 12 0.85 21.42 -1.60
CA ASP A 12 1.02 20.94 -0.23
C ASP A 12 2.02 19.75 -0.21
N PRO A 13 3.10 19.81 0.60
CA PRO A 13 4.09 18.75 0.67
C PRO A 13 3.50 17.37 1.01
N ASP A 14 2.42 17.32 1.80
CA ASP A 14 1.73 16.06 2.11
C ASP A 14 0.99 15.50 0.88
N ALA A 15 0.40 16.38 0.07
CA ALA A 15 -0.24 15.99 -1.18
C ALA A 15 0.78 15.48 -2.21
N ARG A 16 1.98 16.06 -2.25
CA ARG A 16 3.08 15.58 -3.10
C ARG A 16 3.54 14.20 -2.65
N LYS A 17 3.81 14.00 -1.36
CA LYS A 17 4.25 12.70 -0.83
C LYS A 17 3.21 11.60 -1.08
N LEU A 18 1.91 11.90 -0.92
CA LEU A 18 0.84 10.94 -1.23
C LEU A 18 0.81 10.51 -2.69
N LYS A 19 1.11 11.44 -3.62
CA LYS A 19 1.18 11.13 -5.05
C LYS A 19 2.41 10.28 -5.37
N ASP A 20 3.56 10.67 -4.85
CA ASP A 20 4.82 9.94 -5.06
C ASP A 20 4.73 8.52 -4.48
N HIS A 21 4.16 8.37 -3.28
CA HIS A 21 3.90 7.06 -2.69
C HIS A 21 3.02 6.17 -3.58
N LEU A 22 1.90 6.69 -4.08
CA LEU A 22 1.03 5.96 -5.00
C LEU A 22 1.80 5.50 -6.25
N SER A 23 2.57 6.38 -6.87
CA SER A 23 3.37 6.05 -8.05
C SER A 23 4.42 4.97 -7.76
N LEU A 24 5.14 5.09 -6.65
CA LEU A 24 6.20 4.14 -6.27
C LEU A 24 5.63 2.75 -5.93
N ILE A 25 4.43 2.67 -5.34
CA ILE A 25 3.79 1.39 -5.02
C ILE A 25 3.56 0.52 -6.25
N HIS A 26 3.27 1.12 -7.42
CA HIS A 26 3.14 0.38 -8.67
C HIS A 26 4.47 -0.17 -9.21
N CYS A 27 5.61 0.34 -8.74
CA CYS A 27 6.94 -0.14 -9.12
C CYS A 27 7.44 -1.27 -8.22
N LEU A 28 6.73 -1.57 -7.12
CA LEU A 28 7.11 -2.62 -6.19
C LEU A 28 6.54 -3.97 -6.63
N PRO A 29 7.21 -5.09 -6.31
CA PRO A 29 6.64 -6.40 -6.53
C PRO A 29 5.45 -6.64 -5.58
N CYS A 30 4.54 -7.52 -5.99
CA CYS A 30 3.47 -7.99 -5.13
C CYS A 30 4.05 -8.54 -3.82
N VAL A 31 3.58 -8.04 -2.68
CA VAL A 31 4.08 -8.47 -1.37
C VAL A 31 3.70 -9.92 -1.03
N VAL A 32 2.82 -10.55 -1.80
CA VAL A 32 2.47 -11.96 -1.61
C VAL A 32 3.38 -12.86 -2.44
N CYS A 33 3.33 -12.76 -3.76
CA CYS A 33 4.05 -13.67 -4.66
C CYS A 33 5.35 -13.13 -5.26
N GLY A 34 5.63 -11.84 -5.13
CA GLY A 34 6.81 -11.22 -5.72
C GLY A 34 6.71 -10.83 -7.18
N SER A 35 5.58 -11.08 -7.83
CA SER A 35 5.38 -10.69 -9.23
C SER A 35 5.42 -9.18 -9.41
N LEU A 36 6.08 -8.71 -10.46
CA LEU A 36 6.04 -7.31 -10.92
C LEU A 36 4.86 -7.06 -11.90
N GLU A 37 4.20 -8.12 -12.35
CA GLU A 37 3.13 -8.02 -13.34
C GLU A 37 1.82 -7.54 -12.70
N ARG A 38 1.21 -6.53 -13.34
CA ARG A 38 -0.12 -6.00 -13.00
C ARG A 38 -0.26 -5.66 -11.51
N VAL A 39 0.74 -4.99 -10.94
CA VAL A 39 0.73 -4.54 -9.53
C VAL A 39 -0.13 -3.29 -9.35
N GLU A 40 -0.95 -3.33 -8.30
CA GLU A 40 -1.96 -2.34 -7.99
C GLU A 40 -1.79 -1.82 -6.56
N ALA A 41 -2.19 -0.58 -6.36
CA ALA A 41 -2.28 0.04 -5.04
C ALA A 41 -3.53 -0.44 -4.31
N ALA A 42 -3.38 -1.54 -3.57
CA ALA A 42 -4.45 -2.14 -2.78
C ALA A 42 -4.65 -1.35 -1.48
N HIS A 43 -5.83 -0.74 -1.32
CA HIS A 43 -6.12 0.12 -0.17
C HIS A 43 -6.48 -0.70 1.06
N LEU A 44 -5.80 -0.43 2.16
CA LEU A 44 -6.07 -1.08 3.43
C LEU A 44 -7.27 -0.40 4.11
N ARG A 45 -8.37 -1.15 4.32
CA ARG A 45 -9.57 -0.66 5.02
C ARG A 45 -9.59 -1.01 6.51
N LEU A 46 -8.83 -2.02 6.93
CA LEU A 46 -8.63 -2.44 8.31
C LEU A 46 -8.28 -1.22 9.18
N ALA A 47 -8.97 -1.06 10.30
CA ALA A 47 -8.70 0.04 11.23
C ALA A 47 -7.80 -0.46 12.38
N ASP A 48 -6.91 0.42 12.83
CA ASP A 48 -6.15 0.27 14.07
C ASP A 48 -5.90 1.67 14.62
N VAL A 49 -6.76 2.07 15.55
CA VAL A 49 -6.74 3.40 16.15
C VAL A 49 -5.46 3.61 16.97
N SER A 50 -4.89 2.55 17.55
CA SER A 50 -3.65 2.65 18.35
C SER A 50 -2.45 3.08 17.51
N ARG A 51 -2.49 2.80 16.19
CA ARG A 51 -1.46 3.15 15.20
C ARG A 51 -1.86 4.34 14.31
N GLY A 52 -2.89 5.08 14.70
CA GLY A 52 -3.37 6.24 13.95
C GLY A 52 -4.05 5.88 12.63
N LYS A 53 -4.46 4.62 12.44
CA LYS A 53 -5.25 4.19 11.29
C LYS A 53 -6.73 4.15 11.66
N GLU A 54 -7.38 5.30 11.54
CA GLU A 54 -8.81 5.43 11.85
C GLU A 54 -9.70 4.60 10.91
N TYR A 55 -10.91 4.33 11.39
CA TYR A 55 -11.96 3.72 10.60
C TYR A 55 -12.28 4.57 9.37
N THR A 56 -12.23 3.95 8.19
CA THR A 56 -12.64 4.62 6.95
C THR A 56 -14.14 4.37 6.72
N ALA A 57 -14.94 5.44 6.83
CA ALA A 57 -16.37 5.37 6.58
C ALA A 57 -16.73 4.74 5.23
N LYS A 58 -17.87 4.03 5.18
CA LYS A 58 -18.40 3.45 3.93
C LYS A 58 -18.54 4.56 2.88
N GLY A 59 -18.06 4.30 1.67
CA GLY A 59 -18.05 5.28 0.57
C GLY A 59 -16.84 6.22 0.52
N LYS A 60 -15.99 6.25 1.56
CA LYS A 60 -14.72 6.99 1.53
C LYS A 60 -13.57 6.08 1.08
N LYS A 61 -12.69 6.62 0.23
CA LYS A 61 -11.43 5.98 -0.15
C LYS A 61 -10.41 6.18 0.98
N PRO A 62 -9.74 5.12 1.47
CA PRO A 62 -8.65 5.28 2.44
C PRO A 62 -7.54 6.18 1.88
N SER A 63 -6.80 6.85 2.77
CA SER A 63 -5.63 7.64 2.36
C SER A 63 -4.63 6.79 1.60
N HIS A 64 -3.94 7.36 0.61
CA HIS A 64 -2.88 6.66 -0.12
C HIS A 64 -1.72 6.24 0.79
N LYS A 65 -1.55 6.83 1.98
CA LYS A 65 -0.61 6.31 3.00
C LYS A 65 -0.86 4.83 3.34
N TRP A 66 -2.10 4.37 3.20
CA TRP A 66 -2.54 3.03 3.58
C TRP A 66 -2.80 2.17 2.35
N ILE A 67 -1.77 1.99 1.52
CA ILE A 67 -1.80 1.11 0.35
C ILE A 67 -0.66 0.10 0.39
N THR A 68 -0.90 -1.07 -0.20
CA THR A 68 0.07 -2.15 -0.32
C THR A 68 0.21 -2.58 -1.78
N PRO A 69 1.39 -3.07 -2.22
CA PRO A 69 1.57 -3.57 -3.57
C PRO A 69 1.04 -5.00 -3.69
N LEU A 70 -0.09 -5.18 -4.40
CA LEU A 70 -0.65 -6.50 -4.72
C LEU A 70 -0.81 -6.63 -6.23
N CYS A 71 -0.46 -7.79 -6.80
CA CYS A 71 -0.83 -8.07 -8.19
C CYS A 71 -2.34 -8.29 -8.30
N ALA A 72 -2.89 -8.09 -9.50
CA ALA A 72 -4.33 -8.24 -9.75
C ALA A 72 -4.92 -9.56 -9.22
N VAL A 73 -4.18 -10.67 -9.29
CA VAL A 73 -4.60 -11.98 -8.74
C VAL A 73 -4.79 -11.94 -7.23
N HIS A 74 -3.85 -11.38 -6.47
CA HIS A 74 -3.97 -11.30 -5.02
C HIS A 74 -4.86 -10.14 -4.55
N HIS A 75 -5.04 -9.11 -5.38
CA HIS A 75 -5.89 -7.98 -5.04
C HIS A 75 -7.38 -8.29 -5.28
N ARG A 76 -7.76 -8.72 -6.50
CA ARG A 76 -9.18 -8.88 -6.89
C ARG A 76 -9.56 -10.12 -7.68
N GLU A 77 -8.64 -10.78 -8.40
CA GLU A 77 -9.01 -11.75 -9.45
C GLU A 77 -8.94 -13.22 -8.97
N GLY A 78 -8.04 -13.53 -8.05
CA GLY A 78 -7.82 -14.90 -7.57
C GLY A 78 -8.88 -15.39 -6.58
N PRO A 79 -8.98 -16.71 -6.37
CA PRO A 79 -9.92 -17.29 -5.41
C PRO A 79 -9.63 -16.86 -3.97
N ALA A 80 -8.35 -16.65 -3.65
CA ALA A 80 -7.87 -16.15 -2.36
C ALA A 80 -7.48 -14.66 -2.41
N ALA A 81 -8.10 -13.87 -3.28
CA ALA A 81 -7.85 -12.44 -3.39
C ALA A 81 -8.34 -11.67 -2.15
N GLN A 82 -7.72 -10.52 -1.86
CA GLN A 82 -8.16 -9.63 -0.78
C GLN A 82 -9.63 -9.23 -0.93
N HIS A 83 -10.10 -8.96 -2.15
CA HIS A 83 -11.51 -8.62 -2.40
C HIS A 83 -12.48 -9.81 -2.35
N SER A 84 -12.02 -11.06 -2.34
CA SER A 84 -12.90 -12.24 -2.28
C SER A 84 -13.21 -12.69 -0.85
N MET A 85 -12.58 -12.09 0.15
CA MET A 85 -12.73 -12.46 1.56
C MET A 85 -12.64 -11.27 2.50
N SER A 86 -12.72 -11.51 3.81
CA SER A 86 -12.45 -10.45 4.78
C SER A 86 -10.98 -10.06 4.72
N GLU A 87 -10.71 -8.74 4.73
CA GLU A 87 -9.34 -8.23 4.64
C GLU A 87 -8.44 -8.74 5.77
N ARG A 88 -9.00 -8.89 6.98
CA ARG A 88 -8.29 -9.50 8.11
C ARG A 88 -7.88 -10.95 7.79
N ALA A 89 -8.82 -11.78 7.32
CA ALA A 89 -8.53 -13.17 6.98
C ALA A 89 -7.51 -13.29 5.85
N PHE A 90 -7.55 -12.40 4.85
CA PHE A 90 -6.55 -12.35 3.79
C PHE A 90 -5.15 -12.14 4.36
N TRP A 91 -4.96 -11.10 5.19
CA TRP A 91 -3.64 -10.78 5.74
C TRP A 91 -3.14 -11.81 6.76
N GLU A 92 -4.04 -12.38 7.57
CA GLU A 92 -3.73 -13.51 8.47
C GLU A 92 -3.26 -14.73 7.67
N MET A 93 -3.96 -15.09 6.58
CA MET A 93 -3.57 -16.18 5.69
C MET A 93 -2.20 -15.93 5.04
N GLN A 94 -1.87 -14.67 4.71
CA GLN A 94 -0.55 -14.34 4.16
C GLN A 94 0.54 -14.23 5.23
N GLY A 95 0.21 -14.28 6.52
CA GLY A 95 1.17 -14.12 7.62
C GLY A 95 1.82 -12.73 7.71
N ILE A 96 1.22 -11.72 7.08
CA ILE A 96 1.77 -10.36 6.95
C ILE A 96 0.92 -9.39 7.78
N ASP A 97 1.55 -8.57 8.63
CA ASP A 97 0.88 -7.42 9.25
C ASP A 97 0.79 -6.26 8.23
N PRO A 98 -0.40 -5.95 7.71
CA PRO A 98 -0.55 -4.95 6.67
C PRO A 98 -0.37 -3.52 7.16
N ILE A 99 -0.55 -3.27 8.46
CA ILE A 99 -0.44 -1.93 9.03
C ILE A 99 1.03 -1.58 9.16
N THR A 100 1.84 -2.49 9.72
CA THR A 100 3.30 -2.34 9.74
C THR A 100 3.85 -2.19 8.32
N LEU A 101 3.38 -3.00 7.37
CA LEU A 101 3.80 -2.89 5.98
C LEU A 101 3.54 -1.49 5.41
N CYS A 102 2.33 -0.95 5.56
CA CYS A 102 1.99 0.39 5.08
C CYS A 102 2.85 1.49 5.74
N GLU A 103 3.06 1.41 7.06
CA GLU A 103 3.90 2.38 7.78
C GLU A 103 5.33 2.38 7.24
N ARG A 104 5.94 1.21 7.08
CA ARG A 104 7.32 1.09 6.56
C ARG A 104 7.44 1.57 5.11
N LEU A 105 6.45 1.27 4.27
CA LEU A 105 6.42 1.78 2.90
C LEU A 105 6.25 3.30 2.85
N TRP A 106 5.44 3.86 3.74
CA TRP A 106 5.24 5.32 3.85
C TRP A 106 6.48 6.05 4.36
N GLU A 107 7.19 5.46 5.33
CA GLU A 107 8.47 5.96 5.85
C GLU A 107 9.54 5.98 4.75
N ALA A 108 9.63 4.90 3.96
CA ALA A 108 10.59 4.76 2.87
C ALA A 108 10.21 5.52 1.57
N THR A 109 9.07 6.21 1.54
CA THR A 109 8.60 6.91 0.33
C THR A 109 9.61 7.95 -0.13
N GLY A 110 9.99 7.86 -1.41
CA GLY A 110 11.06 8.67 -2.02
C GLY A 110 12.35 7.89 -2.27
N ASP A 111 12.46 6.68 -1.69
CA ASP A 111 13.56 5.74 -1.89
C ASP A 111 12.99 4.38 -2.33
N LEU A 112 13.05 4.10 -3.64
CA LEU A 112 12.48 2.87 -4.21
C LEU A 112 13.22 1.61 -3.72
N GLU A 113 14.53 1.70 -3.48
CA GLU A 113 15.33 0.56 -3.00
C GLU A 113 14.97 0.22 -1.56
N ALA A 114 14.82 1.23 -0.70
CA ALA A 114 14.33 1.03 0.66
C ALA A 114 12.91 0.44 0.67
N MET A 115 12.01 0.92 -0.19
CA MET A 115 10.66 0.36 -0.32
C MET A 115 10.69 -1.10 -0.82
N MET A 116 11.57 -1.44 -1.77
CA MET A 116 11.76 -2.82 -2.22
C MET A 116 12.26 -3.72 -1.09
N LEU A 117 13.18 -3.23 -0.24
CA LEU A 117 13.66 -3.97 0.92
C LEU A 117 12.51 -4.26 1.91
N VAL A 118 11.65 -3.27 2.19
CA VAL A 118 10.46 -3.47 3.02
C VAL A 118 9.58 -4.61 2.50
N VAL A 119 9.32 -4.65 1.18
CA VAL A 119 8.51 -5.72 0.56
C VAL A 119 9.21 -7.08 0.66
N ARG A 120 10.52 -7.15 0.40
CA ARG A 120 11.29 -8.39 0.48
C ARG A 120 11.30 -8.95 1.91
N THR A 121 11.53 -8.09 2.89
CA THR A 121 11.53 -8.45 4.31
C THR A 121 10.16 -8.96 4.76
N ALA A 122 9.07 -8.28 4.39
CA ALA A 122 7.71 -8.72 4.70
C ALA A 122 7.40 -10.12 4.13
N ARG A 123 7.97 -10.45 2.95
CA ARG A 123 7.85 -11.76 2.32
C ARG A 123 8.68 -12.85 2.99
N GLN A 124 9.88 -12.53 3.45
CA GLN A 124 10.78 -13.49 4.10
C GLN A 124 10.24 -13.95 5.46
N PHE A 125 9.71 -13.03 6.26
CA PHE A 125 9.10 -13.37 7.56
C PHE A 125 7.89 -14.30 7.45
N ARG A 126 7.21 -14.32 6.31
CA ARG A 126 6.18 -15.33 6.03
C ARG A 126 6.79 -16.73 5.89
N TYR A 127 7.86 -16.86 5.11
CA TYR A 127 8.50 -18.16 4.83
C TYR A 127 9.00 -18.84 6.12
N GLU A 128 9.57 -18.05 7.04
CA GLU A 128 10.03 -18.57 8.34
C GLU A 128 8.88 -19.07 9.22
N LYS A 129 7.70 -18.43 9.16
CA LYS A 129 6.50 -18.90 9.89
C LYS A 129 5.87 -20.15 9.28
N ASP A 130 5.95 -20.32 7.97
CA ASP A 130 5.40 -21.49 7.28
C ASP A 130 6.31 -22.74 7.44
N THR A 131 7.56 -22.57 7.89
CA THR A 131 8.57 -23.64 8.03
C THR A 131 8.95 -23.98 9.49
N ALA A 132 8.44 -23.23 10.46
CA ALA A 132 8.61 -23.45 11.90
C ALA A 132 7.42 -24.22 12.49
#